data_AF-A0A7X4BQ69-F1
#
_entry.id   AF-A0A7X4BQ69-F1
#
_cell.length_a   1.000
_cell.length_b   1.000
_cell.length_c   1.000
_cell.angle_alpha   90.00
_cell.angle_beta   90.00
_cell.angle_gamma   90.00
#
_symmetry.space_group_name_H-M   'P 1'
#
loop_
_entity.id
_entity.type
_entity.pdbx_description
1 polymer ?
#
loop_
_entity_poly.entity_id
_entity_poly.type
_entity_poly.pdbx_seq_one_letter_code
_entity_poly.pdbx_strand_id
1 'polypeptide(L)'
;MSKHLTHLKKLEKYQHWNIPYSWALQNMLKRLAQSFREMKTLGRGHPQFKSCKKHKGMTFDGGQAPLEKVLDKQKHERNHPTYKIRLNGRWYRFALHRAIEGKILRVQVTRDALGDVYITLTEDFTEVRYEPKTGKAEGFDFGIKDFLTTSDGER
;
A
#
# COMPACT_ATOMS: atom_id res chain seq x y z
N MET A 1 16.77 -3.88 14.60
CA MET A 1 15.62 -3.43 15.45
C MET A 1 16.07 -2.23 16.27
N SER A 2 15.27 -1.17 16.43
CA SER A 2 15.67 0.01 17.21
C SER A 2 15.90 -0.37 18.68
N LYS A 3 17.14 -0.19 19.18
CA LYS A 3 17.53 -0.50 20.57
C LYS A 3 16.63 0.23 21.57
N HIS A 4 16.30 1.48 21.27
CA HIS A 4 15.46 2.31 22.13
C HIS A 4 14.02 1.81 22.21
N LEU A 5 13.40 1.40 21.08
CA LEU A 5 12.07 0.81 21.09
C LEU A 5 12.02 -0.45 21.97
N THR A 6 13.02 -1.32 21.85
CA THR A 6 13.11 -2.55 22.64
C THR A 6 13.21 -2.25 24.15
N HIS A 7 13.94 -1.20 24.52
CA HIS A 7 13.99 -0.75 25.92
C HIS A 7 12.64 -0.22 26.41
N LEU A 8 11.99 0.66 25.64
CA LEU A 8 10.69 1.23 26.00
C LEU A 8 9.64 0.14 26.23
N LYS A 9 9.58 -0.88 25.37
CA LYS A 9 8.63 -1.99 25.47
C LYS A 9 8.74 -2.83 26.76
N LYS A 10 9.84 -2.72 27.51
CA LYS A 10 10.05 -3.41 28.80
C LYS A 10 9.47 -2.63 29.98
N LEU A 11 9.27 -1.32 29.83
CA LEU A 11 8.72 -0.47 30.89
C LEU A 11 7.21 -0.74 31.01
N GLU A 12 6.72 -0.82 32.25
CA GLU A 12 5.31 -1.11 32.56
C GLU A 12 4.35 -0.18 31.79
N LYS A 13 4.66 1.13 31.77
CA LYS A 13 3.90 2.16 31.04
C LYS A 13 3.70 1.85 29.56
N TYR A 14 4.65 1.17 28.90
CA TYR A 14 4.61 0.90 27.46
C TYR A 14 4.44 -0.58 27.14
N GLN A 15 4.08 -1.44 28.11
CA GLN A 15 3.90 -2.87 27.85
C GLN A 15 2.86 -3.15 26.76
N HIS A 16 1.84 -2.32 26.62
CA HIS A 16 0.82 -2.41 25.57
C HIS A 16 1.40 -2.33 24.14
N TRP A 17 2.63 -1.85 23.95
CA TRP A 17 3.33 -1.92 22.65
C TRP A 17 3.83 -3.33 22.30
N ASN A 18 3.62 -4.33 23.14
CA ASN A 18 3.81 -5.74 22.78
C ASN A 18 2.61 -6.34 22.05
N ILE A 19 1.44 -5.67 22.08
CA ILE A 19 0.22 -6.11 21.39
C ILE A 19 0.39 -6.12 19.86
N PRO A 20 0.81 -5.01 19.20
CA PRO A 20 1.00 -5.02 17.76
C PRO A 20 2.22 -5.85 17.37
N TYR A 21 2.21 -6.34 16.12
CA TYR A 21 3.38 -7.00 15.55
C TYR A 21 4.63 -6.11 15.63
N SER A 22 5.78 -6.73 15.91
CA SER A 22 7.06 -6.03 16.08
C SER A 22 7.45 -5.17 14.88
N TRP A 23 7.09 -5.62 13.68
CA TRP A 23 7.33 -4.89 12.43
C TRP A 23 6.42 -3.67 12.26
N ALA A 24 5.21 -3.66 12.81
CA ALA A 24 4.27 -2.54 12.68
C ALA A 24 4.82 -1.30 13.38
N LEU A 25 5.35 -1.49 14.59
CA LEU A 25 6.04 -0.44 15.34
C LEU A 25 7.29 0.05 14.62
N GLN A 26 8.07 -0.86 14.04
CA GLN A 26 9.26 -0.48 13.27
C GLN A 26 8.91 0.35 12.03
N ASN A 27 7.84 -0.02 11.31
CA ASN A 27 7.37 0.74 10.16
C ASN A 27 6.87 2.14 10.56
N MET A 28 6.16 2.25 11.69
CA MET A 28 5.77 3.55 12.24
C MET A 28 6.98 4.42 12.57
N LEU A 29 8.02 3.86 13.20
CA LEU A 29 9.26 4.58 13.48
C LEU A 29 9.98 5.04 12.20
N LYS A 30 10.04 4.18 11.17
CA LYS A 30 10.62 4.55 9.86
C LYS A 30 9.87 5.72 9.21
N ARG A 31 8.53 5.69 9.23
CA ARG A 31 7.69 6.78 8.70
C ARG A 31 7.89 8.08 9.47
N LEU A 32 7.97 8.00 10.80
CA LEU A 32 8.25 9.16 11.63
C LEU A 32 9.64 9.74 11.35
N ALA A 33 10.69 8.91 11.29
CA ALA A 33 12.03 9.36 10.94
C ALA A 33 12.08 10.01 9.55
N GLN A 34 11.41 9.42 8.56
CA GLN A 34 11.30 9.98 7.21
C GLN A 34 10.59 11.33 7.21
N SER A 35 9.47 11.49 7.94
CA SER A 35 8.77 12.78 8.01
C SER A 35 9.62 13.91 8.60
N PHE A 36 10.42 13.63 9.64
CA PHE A 36 11.36 14.62 10.19
C PHE A 36 12.49 14.96 9.23
N ARG A 37 12.92 14.02 8.40
CA ARG A 37 13.87 14.28 7.32
C ARG A 37 13.25 15.20 6.28
N GLU A 38 12.05 14.88 5.80
CA GLU A 38 11.33 15.67 4.79
C GLU A 38 10.99 17.08 5.26
N MET A 39 10.71 17.26 6.55
CA MET A 39 10.55 18.59 7.14
C MET A 39 11.78 19.47 6.90
N LYS A 40 12.99 18.90 7.00
CA LYS A 40 14.25 19.63 6.76
C LYS A 40 14.60 19.75 5.29
N THR A 41 14.37 18.71 4.49
CA THR A 41 14.83 18.67 3.09
C THR A 41 13.82 19.26 2.10
N LEU A 42 12.53 19.16 2.39
CA LEU A 42 11.43 19.58 1.50
C LEU A 42 10.60 20.73 2.08
N GLY A 43 10.95 21.26 3.26
CA GLY A 43 10.19 22.31 3.93
C GLY A 43 8.77 21.89 4.34
N ARG A 44 8.51 20.58 4.50
CA ARG A 44 7.20 20.09 4.96
C ARG A 44 6.96 20.45 6.42
N GLY A 45 5.69 20.58 6.82
CA GLY A 45 5.32 20.77 8.22
C GLY A 45 5.68 19.58 9.12
N HIS A 46 5.59 19.79 10.44
CA HIS A 46 5.82 18.73 11.42
C HIS A 46 4.87 17.53 11.21
N PRO A 47 5.33 16.30 11.51
CA PRO A 47 4.48 15.12 11.41
C PRO A 47 3.29 15.20 12.35
N GLN A 48 2.10 15.00 11.79
CA GLN A 48 0.85 14.93 12.52
C GLN A 48 0.28 13.51 12.46
N PHE A 49 -0.35 13.08 13.55
CA PHE A 49 -1.00 11.77 13.64
C PHE A 49 -2.51 11.96 13.82
N LYS A 50 -3.29 11.15 13.11
CA LYS A 50 -4.73 11.06 13.37
C LYS A 50 -4.94 10.36 14.71
N SER A 51 -6.02 10.71 15.41
CA SER A 51 -6.40 9.96 16.62
C SER A 51 -6.67 8.50 16.27
N CYS A 52 -6.45 7.59 17.22
CA CYS A 52 -6.67 6.15 17.01
C CYS A 52 -8.08 5.84 16.49
N LYS A 53 -9.10 6.56 17.00
CA LYS A 53 -10.51 6.44 16.58
C LYS A 53 -10.73 6.81 15.11
N LYS A 54 -9.88 7.65 14.52
CA LYS A 54 -9.95 8.08 13.12
C LYS A 54 -9.09 7.22 12.18
N HIS A 55 -8.29 6.30 12.72
CA HIS A 55 -7.51 5.39 11.90
C HIS A 55 -8.39 4.26 11.35
N LYS A 56 -8.57 4.25 10.03
CA LYS A 56 -9.41 3.27 9.32
C LYS A 56 -8.62 2.14 8.67
N GLY A 57 -7.35 1.95 8.99
CA GLY A 57 -6.56 0.92 8.31
C GLY A 57 -5.17 0.67 8.88
N MET A 58 -4.53 -0.38 8.36
CA MET A 58 -3.21 -0.85 8.75
C MET A 58 -2.40 -1.29 7.52
N THR A 59 -1.09 -1.13 7.59
CA THR A 59 -0.17 -1.45 6.49
C THR A 59 0.84 -2.49 6.94
N PHE A 60 1.02 -3.52 6.13
CA PHE A 60 1.96 -4.62 6.30
C PHE A 60 3.01 -4.54 5.18
N ASP A 61 4.22 -4.99 5.48
CA ASP A 61 5.19 -5.31 4.44
C ASP A 61 4.72 -6.56 3.69
N GLY A 62 4.93 -6.63 2.37
CA GLY A 62 4.48 -7.76 1.57
C GLY A 62 5.09 -9.10 2.01
N GLY A 63 6.33 -9.10 2.52
CA GLY A 63 6.96 -10.31 3.06
C GLY A 63 6.33 -10.82 4.36
N GLN A 64 5.53 -10.00 5.05
CA GLN A 64 4.92 -10.35 6.34
C GLN A 64 3.50 -10.88 6.20
N ALA A 65 2.90 -10.73 5.02
CA ALA A 65 1.56 -11.16 4.73
C ALA A 65 1.54 -11.92 3.37
N PRO A 66 2.21 -13.09 3.30
CA PRO A 66 2.26 -13.86 2.07
C PRO A 66 0.86 -14.36 1.68
N LEU A 67 0.66 -14.51 0.38
CA LEU A 67 -0.54 -15.10 -0.17
C LEU A 67 -0.37 -16.62 -0.28
N GLU A 68 -1.37 -17.35 0.18
CA GLU A 68 -1.41 -18.81 0.04
C GLU A 68 -2.51 -19.19 -0.95
N LYS A 69 -2.13 -19.89 -2.01
CA LYS A 69 -3.10 -20.45 -2.96
C LYS A 69 -3.87 -21.56 -2.26
N VAL A 70 -5.20 -21.49 -2.33
CA VAL A 70 -6.10 -22.46 -1.68
C VAL A 70 -6.71 -23.39 -2.70
N LEU A 71 -7.20 -22.85 -3.81
CA LEU A 71 -7.88 -23.61 -4.85
C LEU A 71 -7.53 -23.05 -6.24
N ASP A 72 -7.43 -23.93 -7.22
CA ASP A 72 -7.18 -23.58 -8.62
C ASP A 72 -8.36 -22.89 -9.30
N LYS A 73 -8.20 -22.45 -10.55
CA LYS A 73 -9.35 -22.08 -11.39
C LYS A 73 -10.10 -23.37 -11.78
N GLN A 74 -11.43 -23.37 -11.72
CA GLN A 74 -12.26 -24.50 -12.15
C GLN A 74 -13.18 -24.06 -13.28
N LYS A 75 -13.04 -24.69 -14.46
CA LYS A 75 -13.89 -24.42 -15.62
C LYS A 75 -15.36 -24.68 -15.23
N HIS A 76 -16.26 -23.76 -15.56
CA HIS A 76 -17.70 -23.81 -15.26
C HIS A 76 -18.14 -23.62 -13.79
N GLU A 77 -17.22 -23.52 -12.83
CA GLU A 77 -17.56 -23.30 -11.41
C GLU A 77 -16.88 -22.06 -10.82
N ARG A 78 -15.59 -21.87 -11.09
CA ARG A 78 -14.79 -20.78 -10.50
C ARG A 78 -13.85 -20.18 -11.53
N ASN A 79 -14.18 -18.98 -11.99
CA ASN A 79 -13.44 -18.27 -13.04
C ASN A 79 -12.02 -17.83 -12.62
N HIS A 80 -11.71 -17.81 -11.33
CA HIS A 80 -10.44 -17.34 -10.78
C HIS A 80 -9.90 -18.26 -9.67
N PRO A 81 -8.58 -18.39 -9.51
CA PRO A 81 -8.01 -19.11 -8.37
C PRO A 81 -8.36 -18.41 -7.05
N THR A 82 -8.54 -19.21 -5.99
CA THR A 82 -8.79 -18.69 -4.64
C THR A 82 -7.50 -18.63 -3.86
N TYR A 83 -7.23 -17.47 -3.27
CA TYR A 83 -6.12 -17.24 -2.37
C TYR A 83 -6.62 -16.93 -0.96
N LYS A 84 -5.74 -17.09 0.02
CA LYS A 84 -5.95 -16.61 1.38
C LYS A 84 -4.74 -15.84 1.88
N ILE A 85 -4.99 -14.93 2.81
CA ILE A 85 -3.98 -14.12 3.47
C ILE A 85 -4.30 -14.06 4.97
N ARG A 86 -3.27 -14.10 5.82
CA ARG A 86 -3.44 -13.98 7.27
C ARG A 86 -3.06 -12.59 7.74
N LEU A 87 -4.04 -11.87 8.29
CA LEU A 87 -3.86 -10.50 8.76
C LEU A 87 -4.45 -10.39 10.16
N ASN A 88 -3.65 -9.90 11.11
CA ASN A 88 -4.08 -9.73 12.51
C ASN A 88 -4.71 -10.99 13.11
N GLY A 89 -4.07 -12.14 12.90
CA GLY A 89 -4.53 -13.44 13.39
C GLY A 89 -5.68 -14.09 12.62
N ARG A 90 -6.37 -13.36 11.72
CA ARG A 90 -7.52 -13.85 10.95
C ARG A 90 -7.14 -14.20 9.51
N TRP A 91 -7.79 -15.22 8.96
CA TRP A 91 -7.67 -15.60 7.55
C TRP A 91 -8.73 -14.90 6.72
N TYR A 92 -8.32 -14.33 5.59
CA TYR A 92 -9.20 -13.75 4.58
C TYR A 92 -9.03 -14.53 3.30
N ARG A 93 -10.12 -14.92 2.66
CA ARG A 93 -10.13 -15.62 1.36
C ARG A 93 -10.65 -14.68 0.28
N PHE A 94 -10.05 -14.72 -0.90
CA PHE A 94 -10.47 -13.91 -2.03
C PHE A 94 -10.16 -14.60 -3.35
N ALA A 95 -10.93 -14.26 -4.38
CA ALA A 95 -10.66 -14.67 -5.75
C ALA A 95 -9.60 -13.73 -6.35
N LEU A 96 -8.49 -14.29 -6.86
CA LEU A 96 -7.44 -13.49 -7.48
C LEU A 96 -7.74 -13.33 -8.97
N HIS A 97 -8.33 -12.19 -9.34
CA HIS A 97 -8.76 -11.92 -10.72
C HIS A 97 -7.59 -11.68 -11.68
N ARG A 98 -6.61 -10.88 -11.26
CA ARG A 98 -5.38 -10.60 -12.01
C ARG A 98 -4.21 -11.31 -11.36
N ALA A 99 -3.37 -11.95 -12.15
CA ALA A 99 -2.14 -12.54 -11.64
C ALA A 99 -1.26 -11.45 -11.03
N ILE A 100 -0.53 -11.82 -9.98
CA ILE A 100 0.51 -10.98 -9.39
C ILE A 100 1.79 -11.32 -10.13
N GLU A 101 2.34 -10.36 -10.86
CA GLU A 101 3.49 -10.54 -11.73
C GLU A 101 4.80 -10.20 -11.01
N GLY A 102 4.72 -9.25 -10.08
CA GLY A 102 5.86 -8.79 -9.29
C GLY A 102 5.88 -9.37 -7.88
N LYS A 103 6.85 -8.90 -7.09
CA LYS A 103 6.89 -9.13 -5.66
C LYS A 103 5.95 -8.14 -4.98
N ILE A 104 5.06 -8.67 -4.13
CA ILE A 104 4.26 -7.83 -3.24
C ILE A 104 5.20 -7.08 -2.30
N LEU A 105 5.20 -5.76 -2.38
CA LEU A 105 5.93 -4.85 -1.51
C LEU A 105 5.12 -4.48 -0.28
N ARG A 106 3.80 -4.35 -0.44
CA ARG A 106 2.93 -3.81 0.61
C ARG A 106 1.55 -4.42 0.55
N VAL A 107 0.99 -4.68 1.72
CA VAL A 107 -0.42 -5.04 1.90
C VAL A 107 -1.07 -3.99 2.80
N GLN A 108 -2.15 -3.37 2.35
CA GLN A 108 -2.93 -2.43 3.14
C GLN A 108 -4.31 -3.00 3.41
N VAL A 109 -4.75 -2.85 4.65
CA VAL A 109 -6.10 -3.19 5.07
C VAL A 109 -6.79 -1.89 5.43
N THR A 110 -7.84 -1.53 4.73
CA THR A 110 -8.63 -0.32 4.99
C THR A 110 -10.09 -0.68 5.26
N ARG A 111 -10.79 0.25 5.91
CA ARG A 111 -12.22 0.17 6.16
C ARG A 111 -12.89 1.44 5.65
N ASP A 112 -14.06 1.30 5.05
CA ASP A 112 -14.87 2.46 4.67
C ASP A 112 -15.72 2.97 5.83
N ALA A 113 -16.75 3.76 5.53
CA ALA A 113 -17.69 4.28 6.53
C ALA A 113 -18.77 3.25 6.93
N LEU A 114 -19.09 2.30 6.04
CA LEU A 114 -20.08 1.25 6.28
C LEU A 114 -19.48 0.06 7.05
N GLY A 115 -18.15 -0.05 7.07
CA GLY A 115 -17.40 -1.07 7.77
C GLY A 115 -16.82 -2.15 6.86
N ASP A 116 -17.00 -2.01 5.54
CA ASP A 116 -16.45 -2.96 4.57
C ASP A 116 -14.92 -2.91 4.60
N VAL A 117 -14.30 -4.09 4.51
CA VAL A 117 -12.85 -4.27 4.63
C VAL A 117 -12.25 -4.47 3.25
N TYR A 118 -11.28 -3.64 2.89
CA TYR A 118 -10.55 -3.73 1.64
C TYR A 118 -9.10 -4.16 1.91
N ILE A 119 -8.59 -5.07 1.08
CA ILE A 119 -7.20 -5.49 1.10
C ILE A 119 -6.56 -5.04 -0.21
N THR A 120 -5.65 -4.07 -0.13
CA THR A 120 -4.91 -3.55 -1.29
C THR A 120 -3.51 -4.15 -1.29
N LEU A 121 -3.14 -4.77 -2.41
CA LEU A 121 -1.81 -5.32 -2.65
C LEU A 121 -1.03 -4.37 -3.58
N THR A 122 0.20 -4.04 -3.23
CA THR A 122 1.12 -3.27 -4.09
C THR A 122 2.29 -4.16 -4.45
N GLU A 123 2.53 -4.36 -5.74
CA GLU A 123 3.68 -5.10 -6.27
C GLU A 123 4.72 -4.14 -6.89
N ASP A 124 5.92 -4.64 -7.15
CA ASP A 124 7.00 -3.91 -7.84
C ASP A 124 6.99 -4.11 -9.36
N PHE A 125 5.99 -4.82 -9.89
CA PHE A 125 5.84 -4.99 -11.33
C PHE A 125 5.56 -3.65 -12.01
N THR A 126 6.34 -3.37 -13.05
CA THR A 126 6.15 -2.21 -13.92
C THR A 126 5.98 -2.75 -15.34
N GLU A 127 4.78 -2.56 -15.90
CA GLU A 127 4.54 -2.91 -17.30
C GLU A 127 5.28 -1.91 -18.19
N VAL A 128 6.45 -2.30 -18.71
CA VAL A 128 7.21 -1.46 -19.64
C VAL A 128 6.69 -1.72 -21.04
N ARG A 129 5.70 -0.92 -21.48
CA ARG A 129 5.32 -0.84 -22.88
C ARG A 129 6.21 0.18 -23.57
N TYR A 130 7.17 -0.30 -24.36
CA TYR A 130 7.92 0.56 -25.27
C TYR A 130 7.01 0.91 -26.45
N GLU A 131 6.35 2.06 -26.37
CA GLU A 131 5.70 2.64 -27.53
C GLU A 131 6.77 3.35 -28.38
N PRO A 132 6.80 3.10 -29.71
CA PRO A 132 7.74 3.79 -30.58
C PRO A 132 7.48 5.29 -30.52
N LYS A 133 8.49 6.05 -30.12
CA LYS A 133 8.42 7.52 -30.15
C LYS A 133 8.45 7.98 -31.61
N THR A 134 7.59 8.94 -31.96
CA THR A 134 7.52 9.55 -33.30
C THR A 134 8.77 10.35 -33.68
N GLY A 135 9.65 10.64 -32.73
CA GLY A 135 10.87 11.46 -32.94
C GLY A 135 10.58 12.96 -33.08
N LYS A 136 9.31 13.38 -32.94
CA LYS A 136 8.87 14.76 -32.95
C LYS A 136 8.60 15.25 -31.52
N ALA A 137 8.76 16.55 -31.30
CA ALA A 137 8.31 17.17 -30.06
C ALA A 137 6.78 17.35 -30.15
N GLU A 138 6.06 16.72 -29.25
CA GLU A 138 4.60 16.89 -29.10
C GLU A 138 4.32 17.82 -27.91
N GLY A 139 3.37 18.73 -28.08
CA GLY A 139 2.85 19.61 -27.04
C GLY A 139 1.42 19.23 -26.68
N PHE A 140 1.12 19.23 -25.39
CA PHE A 140 -0.23 19.02 -24.88
C PHE A 140 -0.61 20.22 -24.01
N ASP A 141 -1.64 20.95 -24.40
CA ASP A 141 -2.20 22.07 -23.63
C ASP A 141 -3.50 21.63 -22.95
N PHE A 142 -3.60 21.85 -21.64
CA PHE A 142 -4.78 21.50 -20.86
C PHE A 142 -5.58 22.77 -20.59
N GLY A 143 -6.71 22.92 -21.27
CA GLY A 143 -7.56 24.09 -21.20
C GLY A 143 -8.84 23.89 -20.39
N ILE A 144 -9.48 25.00 -20.02
CA ILE A 144 -10.81 25.00 -19.39
C ILE A 144 -11.90 24.67 -20.42
N LYS A 145 -11.74 25.19 -21.65
CA LYS A 145 -12.70 25.01 -22.75
C LYS A 145 -12.52 23.64 -23.41
N ASP A 146 -11.28 23.34 -23.77
CA ASP A 146 -10.87 22.10 -24.42
C ASP A 146 -9.91 21.40 -23.46
N PHE A 147 -10.27 20.21 -22.97
CA PHE A 147 -9.53 19.54 -21.90
C PHE A 147 -8.10 19.22 -22.31
N LEU A 148 -7.89 18.87 -23.58
CA LEU A 148 -6.59 18.53 -24.13
C LEU A 148 -6.52 19.03 -25.57
N THR A 149 -5.62 19.96 -25.86
CA THR A 149 -5.29 20.34 -27.23
C THR A 149 -3.90 19.84 -27.58
N THR A 150 -3.77 19.10 -28.66
CA THR A 150 -2.50 18.57 -29.17
C THR A 150 -1.79 19.59 -30.06
N SER A 151 -0.49 19.39 -30.34
CA SER A 151 0.32 20.28 -31.17
C SER A 151 -0.17 20.47 -32.60
N ASP A 152 -0.96 19.52 -33.11
CA ASP A 152 -1.64 19.58 -34.42
C ASP A 152 -3.04 20.22 -34.35
N GLY A 153 -3.48 20.63 -33.16
CA GLY A 153 -4.73 21.36 -32.96
C GLY A 153 -5.97 20.48 -32.81
N GLU A 154 -5.82 19.16 -32.69
CA GLU A 154 -6.92 18.29 -32.25
C GLU A 154 -7.30 18.61 -30.79
N ARG A 155 -8.58 18.48 -30.46
CA ARG A 155 -9.21 18.86 -29.20
C ARG A 155 -10.09 17.76 -28.66
#